data_AF-A0A538L616-F1
#
_entry.id   AF-A0A538L616-F1
#
_cell.length_a   1.000
_cell.length_b   1.000
_cell.length_c   1.000
_cell.angle_alpha   90.00
_cell.angle_beta   90.00
_cell.angle_gamma   90.00
#
_symmetry.space_group_name_H-M   'P 1'
#
loop_
_entity.id
_entity.type
_entity.pdbx_description
1 polymer ?
#
loop_
_entity_poly.entity_id
_entity_poly.type
_entity_poly.pdbx_seq_one_letter_code
_entity_poly.pdbx_strand_id
1 'polypeptide(L)'
;MHRSRSLLLALLVAAGMLLLASGTASAAITSQSMDPVGPPLTVPASGTVPPPGFTTTARQAVQIGLGTKAVRKVHVQHPNLVAYAYIWAGKRWEVDFGVGKKDVAEVDVSADGRVLHVWTGVQVDSYQARGHFDPLFDSPWLFIPLCVLFVLPFVDRRRPFRLLHLDLLVLLSFGISYFLFTDGHFYSAVPLAYPPLLYLLGRLLIAGIRGRRPAGKLVPYMSTRVLAAGAFLLTGGRVALALVSGRPVDVGYASVVGAHRMWHHWILYVNHASHGDTYGPVTYFAYMPFEKLFPWHGHWDYLPAAHAAAITFDLLTLLGLFLLARKLLPGRSGNRLGFA
;
A
#
# COMPACT_ATOMS: atom_id res chain seq x y z
N MET A 1 -18.83 38.92 6.86
CA MET A 1 -19.59 37.78 6.28
C MET A 1 -18.77 36.85 5.39
N HIS A 2 -17.78 37.32 4.60
CA HIS A 2 -17.01 36.41 3.72
C HIS A 2 -16.11 35.40 4.47
N ARG A 3 -15.42 35.84 5.54
CA ARG A 3 -14.53 34.97 6.33
C ARG A 3 -15.25 33.83 7.08
N SER A 4 -16.46 34.08 7.58
CA SER A 4 -17.23 33.06 8.31
C SER A 4 -17.75 31.97 7.37
N ARG A 5 -18.13 32.32 6.13
CA ARG A 5 -18.52 31.35 5.09
C ARG A 5 -17.36 30.47 4.64
N SER A 6 -16.14 31.04 4.54
CA SER A 6 -14.92 30.28 4.20
C SER A 6 -14.51 29.28 5.28
N LEU A 7 -14.63 29.65 6.55
CA LEU A 7 -14.38 28.77 7.69
C LEU A 7 -15.40 27.63 7.76
N LEU A 8 -16.68 27.93 7.52
CA LEU A 8 -17.74 26.90 7.48
C LEU A 8 -17.52 25.92 6.33
N LEU A 9 -17.14 26.39 5.14
CA LEU A 9 -16.82 25.52 4.00
C LEU A 9 -15.58 24.65 4.28
N ALA A 10 -14.53 25.21 4.89
CA ALA A 10 -13.34 24.44 5.25
C ALA A 10 -13.63 23.37 6.32
N LEU A 11 -14.46 23.68 7.31
CA LEU A 11 -14.91 22.73 8.32
C LEU A 11 -15.82 21.64 7.74
N LEU A 12 -16.70 21.98 6.80
CA LEU A 12 -17.57 21.02 6.11
C LEU A 12 -16.77 20.10 5.17
N VAL A 13 -15.75 20.61 4.49
CA VAL A 13 -14.86 19.79 3.64
C VAL A 13 -13.98 18.89 4.51
N ALA A 14 -13.45 19.38 5.64
CA ALA A 14 -12.70 18.56 6.58
C ALA A 14 -13.57 17.47 7.22
N ALA A 15 -14.80 17.81 7.64
CA ALA A 15 -15.77 16.84 8.15
C ALA A 15 -16.18 15.81 7.09
N GLY A 16 -16.37 16.24 5.83
CA GLY A 16 -16.65 15.34 4.70
C GLY A 16 -15.50 14.39 4.40
N MET A 17 -14.24 14.84 4.51
CA MET A 17 -13.06 13.99 4.34
C MET A 17 -12.86 12.99 5.50
N LEU A 18 -13.21 13.37 6.74
CA LEU A 18 -13.22 12.47 7.90
C LEU A 18 -14.35 11.42 7.82
N LEU A 19 -15.51 11.78 7.25
CA LEU A 19 -16.63 10.86 7.06
C LEU A 19 -16.39 9.85 5.92
N LEU A 20 -15.67 10.24 4.87
CA LEU A 20 -15.26 9.34 3.78
C LEU A 20 -14.15 8.36 4.19
N ALA A 21 -13.32 8.70 5.17
CA ALA A 21 -12.31 7.80 5.73
C ALA A 21 -12.88 6.73 6.68
N SER A 22 -14.17 6.84 7.05
CA SER A 22 -14.80 5.98 8.06
C SER A 22 -15.76 4.93 7.47
N GLY A 23 -15.87 4.85 6.14
CA GLY A 23 -16.81 3.97 5.45
C GLY A 23 -16.29 2.54 5.28
N THR A 24 -16.07 1.79 6.37
CA THR A 24 -16.03 0.32 6.27
C THR A 24 -17.45 -0.20 6.11
N ALA A 25 -17.96 -0.16 4.88
CA ALA A 25 -19.20 -0.83 4.52
C ALA A 25 -18.95 -2.35 4.56
N SER A 26 -19.15 -2.97 5.72
CA SER A 26 -19.24 -4.42 5.86
C SER A 26 -20.59 -4.86 5.30
N ALA A 27 -20.63 -5.16 4.00
CA ALA A 27 -21.76 -5.86 3.39
C ALA A 27 -21.47 -7.37 3.44
N ALA A 28 -22.18 -8.07 4.32
CA ALA A 28 -22.19 -9.53 4.34
C ALA A 28 -22.85 -10.05 3.06
N ILE A 29 -22.06 -10.65 2.16
CA ILE A 29 -22.56 -11.36 0.98
C ILE A 29 -21.84 -12.71 0.85
N THR A 30 -22.64 -13.71 0.55
CA THR A 30 -22.42 -15.15 0.50
C THR A 30 -21.15 -15.56 -0.27
N SER A 31 -20.40 -16.50 0.32
CA SER A 31 -19.17 -17.10 -0.20
C SER A 31 -19.40 -17.87 -1.51
N GLN A 32 -19.01 -17.27 -2.64
CA GLN A 32 -18.59 -18.02 -3.82
C GLN A 32 -17.06 -18.08 -3.84
N SER A 33 -16.53 -19.19 -4.35
CA SER A 33 -15.12 -19.62 -4.26
C SER A 33 -14.13 -18.48 -4.46
N MET A 34 -13.38 -18.19 -3.39
CA MET A 34 -12.22 -17.31 -3.38
C MET A 34 -11.16 -17.87 -4.32
N ASP A 35 -10.82 -17.16 -5.41
CA ASP A 35 -9.54 -17.38 -6.10
C ASP A 35 -8.43 -16.76 -5.24
N PRO A 36 -7.65 -17.52 -4.46
CA PRO A 36 -6.80 -16.96 -3.42
C PRO A 36 -5.85 -15.90 -3.98
N VAL A 37 -5.88 -14.70 -3.40
CA VAL A 37 -4.78 -13.73 -3.51
C VAL A 37 -3.72 -14.18 -2.52
N GLY A 38 -3.03 -15.26 -2.90
CA GLY A 38 -2.11 -15.97 -2.06
C GLY A 38 -1.66 -17.27 -2.73
N PRO A 39 -0.51 -17.83 -2.36
CA PRO A 39 -0.09 -19.13 -2.88
C PRO A 39 -1.12 -20.22 -2.53
N PRO A 40 -1.24 -21.28 -3.35
CA PRO A 40 -2.30 -22.26 -3.17
C PRO A 40 -2.15 -22.97 -1.81
N LEU A 41 -3.21 -22.90 -1.01
CA LEU A 41 -3.38 -23.68 0.21
C LEU A 41 -4.06 -25.00 -0.15
N THR A 42 -3.46 -26.12 0.25
CA THR A 42 -4.00 -27.46 -0.01
C THR A 42 -4.27 -28.18 1.29
N VAL A 43 -5.45 -28.78 1.43
CA VAL A 43 -5.78 -29.64 2.57
C VAL A 43 -5.00 -30.96 2.45
N PRO A 44 -4.27 -31.39 3.49
CA PRO A 44 -3.54 -32.66 3.45
C PRO A 44 -4.49 -33.84 3.32
N ALA A 45 -4.09 -34.84 2.53
CA ALA A 45 -4.89 -36.06 2.33
C ALA A 45 -5.05 -36.91 3.61
N SER A 46 -4.14 -36.74 4.59
CA SER A 46 -4.18 -37.46 5.86
C SER A 46 -3.61 -36.62 7.00
N GLY A 47 -4.20 -36.79 8.19
CA GLY A 47 -3.72 -36.17 9.43
C GLY A 47 -2.49 -36.86 10.03
N THR A 48 -2.22 -38.11 9.64
CA THR A 48 -1.25 -39.01 10.29
C THR A 48 -0.20 -39.57 9.34
N VAL A 49 -0.33 -39.34 8.04
CA VAL A 49 0.66 -39.72 7.03
C VAL A 49 1.32 -38.46 6.50
N PRO A 50 2.65 -38.34 6.53
CA PRO A 50 3.35 -37.19 5.95
C PRO A 50 3.07 -37.11 4.43
N PRO A 51 2.77 -35.91 3.90
CA PRO A 51 2.67 -35.71 2.46
C PRO A 51 4.04 -35.85 1.77
N PRO A 52 4.09 -36.03 0.45
CA PRO A 52 5.34 -36.16 -0.29
C PRO A 52 6.29 -34.97 -0.03
N GLY A 53 7.54 -35.27 0.32
CA GLY A 53 8.56 -34.24 0.63
C GLY A 53 8.54 -33.74 2.08
N PHE A 54 7.63 -34.25 2.92
CA PHE A 54 7.54 -33.90 4.34
C PHE A 54 7.95 -35.09 5.21
N THR A 55 8.63 -34.81 6.33
CA THR A 55 8.90 -35.80 7.37
C THR A 55 7.94 -35.66 8.55
N THR A 56 7.17 -34.57 8.58
CA THR A 56 6.15 -34.29 9.59
C THR A 56 4.75 -34.53 9.07
N THR A 57 3.87 -35.00 9.94
CA THR A 57 2.43 -35.15 9.71
C THR A 57 1.68 -33.86 10.04
N ALA A 58 0.46 -33.69 9.52
CA ALA A 58 -0.40 -32.56 9.88
C ALA A 58 -0.67 -32.50 11.39
N ARG A 59 -0.87 -33.65 12.06
CA ARG A 59 -1.03 -33.71 13.52
C ARG A 59 0.21 -33.23 14.25
N GLN A 60 1.41 -33.63 13.80
CA GLN A 60 2.66 -33.16 14.39
C GLN A 60 2.84 -31.65 14.18
N ALA A 61 2.54 -31.12 12.98
CA ALA A 61 2.58 -29.69 12.71
C ALA A 61 1.64 -28.90 13.65
N VAL A 62 0.41 -29.40 13.86
CA VAL A 62 -0.54 -28.82 14.83
C VAL A 62 0.04 -28.81 16.25
N GLN A 63 0.63 -29.93 16.71
CA GLN A 63 1.24 -29.99 18.04
C GLN A 63 2.44 -29.04 18.18
N ILE A 64 3.26 -28.90 17.13
CA ILE A 64 4.36 -27.94 17.11
C ILE A 64 3.81 -26.51 17.23
N GLY A 65 2.76 -26.17 16.48
CA GLY A 65 2.11 -24.86 16.56
C GLY A 65 1.53 -24.56 17.95
N LEU A 66 0.81 -25.51 18.54
CA LEU A 66 0.28 -25.40 19.91
C LEU A 66 1.39 -25.23 20.97
N GLY A 67 2.59 -25.77 20.70
CA GLY A 67 3.76 -25.65 21.56
C GLY A 67 4.39 -24.24 21.58
N THR A 68 4.06 -23.37 20.62
CA THR A 68 4.65 -22.04 20.55
C THR A 68 4.16 -21.12 21.68
N LYS A 69 5.03 -20.23 22.17
CA LYS A 69 4.68 -19.31 23.27
C LYS A 69 3.49 -18.41 22.93
N ALA A 70 3.40 -17.95 21.68
CA ALA A 70 2.34 -17.06 21.24
C ALA A 70 0.99 -17.79 21.17
N VAL A 71 0.93 -18.98 20.55
CA VAL A 71 -0.31 -19.76 20.47
C VAL A 71 -0.77 -20.19 21.85
N ARG A 72 0.13 -20.57 22.76
CA ARG A 72 -0.26 -20.85 24.16
C ARG A 72 -0.91 -19.65 24.85
N LYS A 73 -0.40 -18.44 24.62
CA LYS A 73 -1.00 -17.22 25.17
C LYS A 73 -2.39 -16.97 24.60
N VAL A 74 -2.58 -17.19 23.29
CA VAL A 74 -3.87 -17.09 22.62
C VAL A 74 -4.84 -18.15 23.12
N HIS A 75 -4.39 -19.39 23.31
CA HIS A 75 -5.20 -20.50 23.83
C HIS A 75 -5.72 -20.24 25.25
N VAL A 76 -4.92 -19.59 26.12
CA VAL A 76 -5.38 -19.15 27.45
C VAL A 76 -6.52 -18.13 27.34
N GLN A 77 -6.46 -17.24 26.35
CA GLN A 77 -7.51 -16.23 26.11
C GLN A 77 -8.74 -16.81 25.38
N HIS A 78 -8.53 -17.87 24.61
CA HIS A 78 -9.53 -18.54 23.79
C HIS A 78 -9.47 -20.06 23.97
N PRO A 79 -10.10 -20.62 25.02
CA PRO A 79 -10.01 -22.04 25.34
C PRO A 79 -10.60 -22.97 24.26
N ASN A 80 -11.50 -22.45 23.42
CA ASN A 80 -12.18 -23.17 22.34
C ASN A 80 -11.45 -23.06 20.99
N LEU A 81 -10.13 -22.90 21.02
CA LEU A 81 -9.27 -22.82 19.83
C LEU A 81 -9.36 -24.11 19.00
N VAL A 82 -9.64 -23.98 17.70
CA VAL A 82 -9.60 -25.09 16.74
C VAL A 82 -8.40 -24.89 15.83
N ALA A 83 -7.64 -25.97 15.58
CA ALA A 83 -6.47 -25.92 14.72
C ALA A 83 -6.75 -26.59 13.37
N TYR A 84 -6.34 -25.94 12.29
CA TYR A 84 -6.38 -26.46 10.93
C TYR A 84 -4.96 -26.46 10.35
N ALA A 85 -4.60 -27.49 9.60
CA ALA A 85 -3.30 -27.59 8.97
C ALA A 85 -3.47 -27.67 7.47
N TYR A 86 -2.78 -26.77 6.77
CA TYR A 86 -2.74 -26.68 5.32
C TYR A 86 -1.32 -26.85 4.82
N ILE A 87 -1.19 -27.25 3.57
CA ILE A 87 0.08 -27.29 2.85
C ILE A 87 0.15 -26.03 1.99
N TRP A 88 1.09 -25.16 2.31
CA TRP A 88 1.31 -23.91 1.58
C TRP A 88 2.27 -24.16 0.40
N ALA A 89 1.76 -23.99 -0.82
CA ALA A 89 2.50 -24.14 -2.08
C ALA A 89 3.33 -25.43 -2.19
N GLY A 90 2.91 -26.51 -1.50
CA GLY A 90 3.61 -27.80 -1.48
C GLY A 90 4.94 -27.82 -0.71
N LYS A 91 5.28 -26.77 0.06
CA LYS A 91 6.65 -26.61 0.62
C LYS A 91 6.72 -26.57 2.14
N ARG A 92 5.65 -26.14 2.80
CA ARG A 92 5.59 -25.97 4.26
C ARG A 92 4.18 -26.18 4.75
N TRP A 93 4.04 -26.41 6.05
CA TRP A 93 2.77 -26.36 6.76
C TRP A 93 2.42 -24.92 7.11
N GLU A 94 1.15 -24.59 6.93
CA GLU A 94 0.49 -23.41 7.50
C GLU A 94 -0.54 -23.94 8.49
N VAL A 95 -0.39 -23.60 9.77
CA VAL A 95 -1.24 -24.09 10.85
C VAL A 95 -2.03 -22.93 11.43
N ASP A 96 -3.32 -22.90 11.11
CA ASP A 96 -4.24 -21.85 11.52
C ASP A 96 -4.95 -22.24 12.80
N PHE A 97 -5.08 -21.27 13.70
CA PHE A 97 -5.75 -21.42 14.97
C PHE A 97 -6.93 -20.46 15.04
N GLY A 98 -8.13 -21.00 14.97
CA GLY A 98 -9.37 -20.24 14.86
C GLY A 98 -10.30 -20.34 16.05
N VAL A 99 -11.13 -19.31 16.21
CA VAL A 99 -12.26 -19.25 17.14
C VAL A 99 -13.51 -18.92 16.31
N GLY A 100 -14.39 -19.91 16.14
CA GLY A 100 -15.55 -19.77 15.25
C GLY A 100 -15.14 -19.64 13.79
N LYS A 101 -15.35 -18.47 13.19
CA LYS A 101 -15.00 -18.16 11.78
C LYS A 101 -13.77 -17.27 11.63
N LYS A 102 -13.07 -16.97 12.72
CA LYS A 102 -11.94 -16.04 12.72
C LYS A 102 -10.67 -16.74 13.19
N ASP A 103 -9.60 -16.59 12.41
CA ASP A 103 -8.27 -17.01 12.81
C ASP A 103 -7.64 -15.99 13.75
N VAL A 104 -7.03 -16.47 14.83
CA VAL A 104 -6.46 -15.66 15.91
C VAL A 104 -4.95 -15.85 16.05
N ALA A 105 -4.43 -16.96 15.52
CA ALA A 105 -3.00 -17.20 15.35
C ALA A 105 -2.76 -18.09 14.14
N GLU A 106 -1.57 -17.99 13.56
CA GLU A 106 -1.09 -18.87 12.49
C GLU A 106 0.37 -19.21 12.77
N VAL A 107 0.77 -20.45 12.47
CA VAL A 107 2.16 -20.91 12.59
C VAL A 107 2.61 -21.59 11.32
N ASP A 108 3.66 -21.05 10.72
CA ASP A 108 4.35 -21.66 9.59
C ASP A 108 5.35 -22.69 10.12
N VAL A 109 5.22 -23.94 9.70
CA VAL A 109 6.13 -25.04 10.10
C VAL A 109 6.76 -25.63 8.84
N SER A 110 8.08 -25.81 8.85
CA SER A 110 8.79 -26.43 7.74
C SER A 110 8.38 -27.89 7.54
N ALA A 111 8.71 -28.44 6.38
CA ALA A 111 8.44 -29.85 6.08
C ALA A 111 9.05 -30.84 7.08
N ASP A 112 10.14 -30.43 7.74
CA ASP A 112 10.85 -31.17 8.79
C ASP A 112 10.47 -30.82 10.24
N GLY A 113 9.49 -29.93 10.46
CA GLY A 113 8.96 -29.67 11.80
C GLY A 113 9.60 -28.51 12.55
N ARG A 114 10.37 -27.65 11.88
CA ARG A 114 10.91 -26.42 12.47
C ARG A 114 9.89 -25.29 12.34
N VAL A 115 9.67 -24.55 13.43
CA VAL A 115 8.86 -23.34 13.38
C VAL A 115 9.59 -22.29 12.56
N LEU A 116 8.96 -21.84 11.47
CA LEU A 116 9.50 -20.81 10.59
C LEU A 116 9.01 -19.43 11.03
N HIS A 117 7.70 -19.28 11.20
CA HIS A 117 7.07 -18.02 11.59
C HIS A 117 5.86 -18.27 12.49
N VAL A 118 5.53 -17.26 13.29
CA VAL A 118 4.37 -17.27 14.19
C VAL A 118 3.69 -15.92 14.08
N TRP A 119 2.44 -15.93 13.63
CA TRP A 119 1.64 -14.74 13.37
C TRP A 119 0.49 -14.68 14.36
N THR A 120 0.21 -13.49 14.90
CA THR A 120 -0.92 -13.26 15.81
C THR A 120 -1.50 -11.87 15.55
N GLY A 121 -2.75 -11.65 16.00
CA GLY A 121 -3.41 -10.37 15.81
C GLY A 121 -3.58 -10.03 14.33
N VAL A 122 -3.28 -8.78 13.95
CA VAL A 122 -3.50 -8.30 12.57
C VAL A 122 -2.67 -9.01 11.49
N GLN A 123 -1.58 -9.68 11.89
CA GLN A 123 -0.70 -10.37 10.95
C GLN A 123 -1.28 -11.69 10.45
N VAL A 124 -2.28 -12.22 11.15
CA VAL A 124 -3.06 -13.39 10.71
C VAL A 124 -3.93 -12.99 9.52
N ASP A 125 -4.66 -11.88 9.67
CA ASP A 125 -5.62 -11.40 8.68
C ASP A 125 -4.96 -10.76 7.43
N SER A 126 -3.69 -10.33 7.50
CA SER A 126 -3.04 -9.60 6.40
C SER A 126 -1.56 -9.97 6.22
N TYR A 127 -1.23 -10.52 5.05
CA TYR A 127 0.15 -10.79 4.63
C TYR A 127 1.02 -9.53 4.58
N GLN A 128 0.44 -8.36 4.26
CA GLN A 128 1.19 -7.11 4.21
C GLN A 128 1.72 -6.69 5.59
N ALA A 129 1.04 -7.10 6.67
CA ALA A 129 1.46 -6.80 8.03
C ALA A 129 2.59 -7.73 8.52
N ARG A 130 2.98 -8.76 7.75
CA ARG A 130 4.06 -9.70 8.07
C ARG A 130 5.45 -9.16 7.73
N GLY A 131 5.51 -8.01 7.05
CA GLY A 131 6.75 -7.35 6.63
C GLY A 131 7.35 -7.94 5.34
N HIS A 132 8.33 -7.23 4.80
CA HIS A 132 9.09 -7.56 3.59
C HIS A 132 8.26 -7.92 2.36
N PHE A 133 7.12 -7.22 2.21
CA PHE A 133 6.15 -7.53 1.16
C PHE A 133 6.66 -7.17 -0.24
N ASP A 134 7.45 -6.10 -0.36
CA ASP A 134 8.06 -5.69 -1.62
C ASP A 134 9.55 -5.35 -1.41
N PRO A 135 10.45 -6.34 -1.56
CA PRO A 135 11.87 -6.18 -1.29
C PRO A 135 12.54 -5.03 -2.05
N LEU A 136 12.00 -4.66 -3.22
CA LEU A 136 12.53 -3.58 -4.03
C LEU A 136 12.30 -2.22 -3.36
N PHE A 137 11.07 -2.00 -2.85
CA PHE A 137 10.70 -0.76 -2.15
C PHE A 137 11.09 -0.75 -0.67
N ASP A 138 11.37 -1.91 -0.09
CA ASP A 138 11.92 -2.03 1.27
C ASP A 138 13.41 -1.67 1.33
N SER A 139 14.09 -1.63 0.18
CA SER A 139 15.53 -1.36 0.11
C SER A 139 15.88 0.06 0.56
N PRO A 140 16.66 0.24 1.65
CA PRO A 140 17.11 1.55 2.09
C PRO A 140 17.97 2.26 1.03
N TRP A 141 18.64 1.47 0.18
CA TRP A 141 19.46 1.97 -0.94
C TRP A 141 18.64 2.57 -2.07
N LEU A 142 17.35 2.23 -2.18
CA LEU A 142 16.43 2.91 -3.10
C LEU A 142 15.76 4.08 -2.38
N PHE A 143 15.22 3.84 -1.18
CA PHE A 143 14.44 4.83 -0.43
C PHE A 143 15.25 6.07 -0.04
N ILE A 144 16.43 5.90 0.57
CA ILE A 144 17.22 7.03 1.08
C ILE A 144 17.66 7.97 -0.04
N PRO A 145 18.21 7.49 -1.18
CA PRO A 145 18.53 8.38 -2.30
C PRO A 145 17.32 9.13 -2.85
N LEU A 146 16.14 8.49 -2.93
CA LEU A 146 14.91 9.16 -3.35
C LEU A 146 14.50 10.27 -2.37
N CYS A 147 14.61 10.04 -1.05
CA CYS A 147 14.37 11.07 -0.04
C CYS A 147 15.35 12.25 -0.18
N VAL A 148 16.64 11.96 -0.43
CA VAL A 148 17.64 13.00 -0.66
C VAL A 148 17.30 13.79 -1.92
N LEU A 149 17.00 13.12 -3.03
CA LEU A 149 16.64 13.76 -4.30
C LEU A 149 15.37 14.60 -4.19
N PHE A 150 14.40 14.19 -3.37
CA PHE A 150 13.19 14.95 -3.06
C PHE A 150 13.49 16.26 -2.31
N VAL A 151 14.38 16.22 -1.30
CA VAL A 151 14.68 17.40 -0.47
C VAL A 151 15.69 18.35 -1.11
N LEU A 152 16.69 17.81 -1.81
CA LEU A 152 17.86 18.55 -2.28
C LEU A 152 17.52 19.83 -3.09
N PRO A 153 16.50 19.84 -3.99
CA PRO A 153 16.10 21.05 -4.70
C PRO A 153 15.63 22.19 -3.79
N PHE A 154 15.15 21.90 -2.58
CA PHE A 154 14.46 22.86 -1.73
C PHE A 154 15.28 23.36 -0.53
N VAL A 155 16.51 22.88 -0.35
CA VAL A 155 17.39 23.27 0.76
C VAL A 155 18.01 24.65 0.53
N ASP A 156 17.65 25.62 1.37
CA ASP A 156 18.27 26.95 1.43
C ASP A 156 19.45 26.95 2.41
N ARG A 157 20.67 26.76 1.90
CA ARG A 157 21.90 26.82 2.72
C ARG A 157 22.13 28.18 3.40
N ARG A 158 21.56 29.27 2.86
CA ARG A 158 21.72 30.61 3.45
C ARG A 158 20.76 30.86 4.60
N ARG A 159 19.66 30.09 4.69
CA ARG A 159 18.63 30.23 5.71
C ARG A 159 18.21 28.84 6.23
N PRO A 160 19.05 28.18 7.04
CA PRO A 160 18.82 26.79 7.45
C PRO A 160 17.58 26.59 8.34
N PHE A 161 17.13 27.62 9.06
CA PHE A 161 15.99 27.51 9.99
C PHE A 161 14.66 27.97 9.40
N ARG A 162 14.49 27.86 8.07
CA ARG A 162 13.19 28.13 7.45
C ARG A 162 12.18 27.07 7.85
N LEU A 163 10.95 27.49 8.10
CA LEU A 163 9.83 26.58 8.36
C LEU A 163 9.63 25.56 7.22
N LEU A 164 9.99 25.92 5.98
CA LEU A 164 10.01 25.00 4.84
C LEU A 164 10.87 23.75 5.12
N HIS A 165 12.03 23.90 5.76
CA HIS A 165 12.88 22.76 6.04
C HIS A 165 12.28 21.86 7.12
N LEU A 166 11.56 22.44 8.09
CA LEU A 166 10.77 21.65 9.03
C LEU A 166 9.65 20.91 8.30
N ASP A 167 8.92 21.57 7.38
CA ASP A 167 7.88 20.93 6.57
C ASP A 167 8.46 19.73 5.79
N LEU A 168 9.65 19.89 5.18
CA LEU A 168 10.34 18.80 4.47
C LEU A 168 10.76 17.65 5.40
N LEU A 169 11.30 17.97 6.58
CA LEU A 169 11.68 16.95 7.57
C LEU A 169 10.46 16.17 8.09
N VAL A 170 9.33 16.85 8.26
CA VAL A 170 8.06 16.20 8.64
C VAL A 170 7.53 15.31 7.52
N LEU A 171 7.68 15.70 6.25
CA LEU A 171 7.34 14.81 5.13
C LEU A 171 8.24 13.57 5.11
N LEU A 172 9.55 13.73 5.37
CA LEU A 172 10.46 12.59 5.45
C LEU A 172 10.21 11.70 6.68
N SER A 173 9.64 12.22 7.77
CA SER A 173 9.42 11.43 8.98
C SER A 173 8.35 10.34 8.81
N PHE A 174 7.49 10.43 7.79
CA PHE A 174 6.65 9.29 7.37
C PHE A 174 7.48 8.05 7.03
N GLY A 175 8.72 8.23 6.58
CA GLY A 175 9.66 7.13 6.33
C GLY A 175 9.89 6.26 7.56
N ILE A 176 9.83 6.81 8.78
CA ILE A 176 9.98 6.03 10.03
C ILE A 176 8.81 5.07 10.20
N SER A 177 7.58 5.57 10.01
CA SER A 177 6.37 4.74 10.05
C SER A 177 6.41 3.68 8.95
N TYR A 178 6.80 4.06 7.74
CA TYR A 178 6.96 3.16 6.61
C TYR A 178 7.97 2.03 6.90
N PHE A 179 9.19 2.34 7.35
CA PHE A 179 10.21 1.31 7.64
C PHE A 179 9.77 0.33 8.74
N LEU A 180 9.08 0.83 9.77
CA LEU A 180 8.53 -0.05 10.79
C LEU A 180 7.42 -0.95 10.22
N PHE A 181 6.60 -0.42 9.31
CA PHE A 181 5.56 -1.20 8.64
C PHE A 181 6.18 -2.30 7.77
N THR A 182 7.18 -1.96 6.96
CA THR A 182 7.88 -2.91 6.08
C THR A 182 8.66 -3.95 6.87
N ASP A 183 9.12 -3.65 8.08
CA ASP A 183 9.73 -4.64 8.98
C ASP A 183 8.70 -5.42 9.83
N GLY A 184 7.40 -5.26 9.60
CA GLY A 184 6.34 -5.98 10.31
C GLY A 184 6.04 -5.46 11.73
N HIS A 185 6.62 -4.32 12.14
CA HIS A 185 6.35 -3.65 13.42
C HIS A 185 5.07 -2.81 13.37
N PHE A 186 3.96 -3.40 12.94
CA PHE A 186 2.69 -2.72 12.65
C PHE A 186 2.16 -1.87 13.81
N TYR A 187 2.16 -2.41 15.04
CA TYR A 187 1.64 -1.72 16.22
C TYR A 187 2.42 -0.45 16.58
N SER A 188 3.66 -0.32 16.13
CA SER A 188 4.47 0.90 16.27
C SER A 188 4.34 1.80 15.04
N ALA A 189 4.31 1.19 13.85
CA ALA A 189 4.24 1.89 12.57
C ALA A 189 2.99 2.78 12.46
N VAL A 190 1.81 2.24 12.77
CA VAL A 190 0.54 2.95 12.58
C VAL A 190 0.43 4.20 13.46
N PRO A 191 0.68 4.14 14.80
CA PRO A 191 0.70 5.34 15.63
C PRO A 191 1.70 6.41 15.18
N LEU A 192 2.85 6.01 14.64
CA LEU A 192 3.89 6.95 14.19
C LEU A 192 3.55 7.72 12.92
N ALA A 193 2.53 7.31 12.17
CA ALA A 193 2.01 8.10 11.05
C ALA A 193 1.21 9.35 11.51
N TYR A 194 0.64 9.33 12.72
CA TYR A 194 -0.23 10.43 13.16
C TYR A 194 0.50 11.74 13.50
N PRO A 195 1.67 11.76 14.16
CA PRO A 195 2.37 13.01 14.44
C PRO A 195 2.65 13.88 13.19
N PRO A 196 3.22 13.36 12.08
CA PRO A 196 3.39 14.16 10.87
C PRO A 196 2.04 14.56 10.23
N LEU A 197 1.01 13.70 10.28
CA LEU A 197 -0.33 14.06 9.80
C LEU A 197 -0.94 15.22 10.58
N LEU A 198 -0.86 15.20 11.92
CA LEU A 198 -1.35 16.27 12.79
C LEU A 198 -0.61 17.59 12.54
N TYR A 199 0.71 17.52 12.35
CA TYR A 199 1.51 18.67 11.96
C TYR A 199 1.02 19.25 10.62
N LEU A 200 0.90 18.41 9.58
CA LEU A 200 0.46 18.84 8.25
C LEU A 200 -0.96 19.41 8.27
N LEU A 201 -1.88 18.78 9.00
CA LEU A 201 -3.23 19.28 9.21
C LEU A 201 -3.19 20.68 9.81
N GLY A 202 -2.45 20.86 10.91
CA GLY A 202 -2.27 22.17 11.54
C GLY A 202 -1.69 23.20 10.56
N ARG A 203 -0.66 22.84 9.79
CA ARG A 203 -0.02 23.73 8.81
C ARG A 203 -0.98 24.14 7.70
N LEU A 204 -1.75 23.19 7.15
CA LEU A 204 -2.72 23.45 6.08
C LEU A 204 -3.90 24.28 6.58
N LEU A 205 -4.41 24.03 7.79
CA LEU A 205 -5.44 24.85 8.42
C LEU A 205 -4.96 26.28 8.64
N ILE A 206 -3.74 26.45 9.18
CA ILE A 206 -3.14 27.78 9.37
C ILE A 206 -2.99 28.50 8.02
N ALA A 207 -2.53 27.80 6.98
CA ALA A 207 -2.38 28.37 5.64
C ALA A 207 -3.73 28.81 5.04
N GLY A 208 -4.76 27.97 5.15
CA GLY A 208 -6.11 28.25 4.66
C GLY A 208 -6.79 29.39 5.42
N ILE A 209 -6.69 29.42 6.75
CA ILE A 209 -7.34 30.44 7.60
C ILE A 209 -6.64 31.79 7.48
N ARG A 210 -5.29 31.82 7.52
CA ARG A 210 -4.55 33.09 7.54
C ARG A 210 -4.52 33.76 6.16
N GLY A 211 -4.73 33.03 5.06
CA GLY A 211 -4.73 33.56 3.69
C GLY A 211 -3.43 34.26 3.27
N ARG A 212 -2.39 34.23 4.11
CA ARG A 212 -1.11 34.90 3.87
C ARG A 212 -0.22 33.97 3.08
N ARG A 213 0.08 34.36 1.84
CA ARG A 213 1.26 33.85 1.13
C ARG A 213 2.48 34.31 1.93
N PRO A 214 3.32 33.40 2.47
CA PRO A 214 4.56 33.81 3.10
C PRO A 214 5.36 34.69 2.13
N ALA A 215 5.97 35.76 2.64
CA ALA A 215 6.87 36.58 1.85
C ALA A 215 8.10 35.74 1.48
N GLY A 216 8.12 35.22 0.26
CA GLY A 216 9.22 34.42 -0.25
C GLY A 216 8.79 33.56 -1.42
N LYS A 217 9.62 33.49 -2.46
CA LYS A 217 9.36 32.60 -3.59
C LYS A 217 9.60 31.15 -3.13
N LEU A 218 8.64 30.25 -3.40
CA LEU A 218 8.88 28.80 -3.42
C LEU A 218 9.67 28.54 -4.69
N VAL A 219 11.01 28.54 -4.59
CA VAL A 219 11.87 28.30 -5.74
C VAL A 219 12.77 27.12 -5.40
N PRO A 220 12.79 26.08 -6.23
CA PRO A 220 13.87 25.11 -6.16
C PRO A 220 15.20 25.85 -6.35
N TYR A 221 16.14 25.70 -5.44
CA TYR A 221 17.44 26.40 -5.48
C TYR A 221 18.34 25.93 -6.61
N MET A 222 18.07 24.74 -7.16
CA MET A 222 18.78 24.20 -8.32
C MET A 222 18.44 24.92 -9.64
N SER A 223 19.37 24.86 -10.59
CA SER A 223 19.15 25.39 -11.94
C SER A 223 18.07 24.60 -12.69
N THR A 224 17.38 25.25 -13.62
CA THR A 224 16.35 24.59 -14.45
C THR A 224 16.90 23.40 -15.24
N ARG A 225 18.17 23.45 -15.68
CA ARG A 225 18.81 22.33 -16.39
C ARG A 225 18.95 21.10 -15.50
N VAL A 226 19.37 21.30 -14.26
CA VAL A 226 19.51 20.20 -13.28
C VAL A 226 18.15 19.62 -12.93
N LEU A 227 17.13 20.46 -12.72
CA LEU A 227 15.77 20.01 -12.46
C LEU A 227 15.19 19.23 -13.64
N ALA A 228 15.36 19.73 -14.87
CA ALA A 228 14.88 19.03 -16.06
C ALA A 228 15.58 17.69 -16.27
N ALA A 229 16.91 17.62 -16.06
CA ALA A 229 17.66 16.38 -16.13
C ALA A 229 17.24 15.39 -15.03
N GLY A 230 17.08 15.88 -13.79
CA GLY A 230 16.60 15.09 -12.66
C GLY A 230 15.20 14.55 -12.89
N ALA A 231 14.26 15.39 -13.33
CA ALA A 231 12.90 14.98 -13.68
C ALA A 231 12.90 13.93 -14.79
N PHE A 232 13.71 14.11 -15.85
CA PHE A 232 13.85 13.13 -16.91
C PHE A 232 14.38 11.78 -16.39
N LEU A 233 15.46 11.79 -15.61
CA LEU A 233 16.04 10.58 -15.03
C LEU A 233 15.10 9.88 -14.06
N LEU A 234 14.42 10.63 -13.19
CA LEU A 234 13.43 10.08 -12.24
C LEU A 234 12.21 9.52 -12.96
N THR A 235 11.75 10.17 -14.03
CA THR A 235 10.65 9.65 -14.86
C THR A 235 11.06 8.34 -15.53
N GLY A 236 12.25 8.30 -16.15
CA GLY A 236 12.79 7.08 -16.74
C GLY A 236 12.96 5.96 -15.72
N GLY A 237 13.50 6.27 -14.54
CA GLY A 237 13.63 5.34 -13.42
C GLY A 237 12.28 4.82 -12.93
N ARG A 238 11.27 5.69 -12.81
CA ARG A 238 9.90 5.30 -12.43
C ARG A 238 9.27 4.35 -13.44
N VAL A 239 9.45 4.61 -14.73
CA VAL A 239 8.99 3.72 -15.82
C VAL A 239 9.72 2.38 -15.75
N ALA A 240 11.05 2.39 -15.60
CA ALA A 240 11.82 1.16 -15.47
C ALA A 240 11.36 0.34 -14.25
N LEU A 241 11.19 0.97 -13.09
CA LEU A 241 10.65 0.34 -11.88
C LEU A 241 9.26 -0.24 -12.10
N ALA A 242 8.37 0.44 -12.84
CA ALA A 242 7.06 -0.10 -13.18
C ALA A 242 7.17 -1.37 -14.05
N LEU A 243 8.13 -1.41 -14.98
CA LEU A 243 8.28 -2.55 -15.88
C LEU A 243 8.90 -3.77 -15.18
N VAL A 244 9.81 -3.55 -14.23
CA VAL A 244 10.51 -4.63 -13.51
C VAL A 244 9.86 -5.02 -12.18
N SER A 245 8.94 -4.22 -11.65
CA SER A 245 8.22 -4.57 -10.43
C SER A 245 7.37 -5.82 -10.66
N GLY A 246 7.16 -6.57 -9.58
CA GLY A 246 6.50 -7.86 -9.60
C GLY A 246 5.01 -7.77 -9.89
N ARG A 247 4.23 -8.59 -9.18
CA ARG A 247 2.79 -8.71 -9.40
C ARG A 247 2.09 -7.50 -8.80
N PRO A 248 1.39 -6.67 -9.58
CA PRO A 248 0.58 -5.60 -9.03
C PRO A 248 -0.44 -6.21 -8.06
N VAL A 249 -0.67 -5.50 -6.96
CA VAL A 249 -1.66 -5.85 -5.94
C VAL A 249 -2.70 -4.76 -5.84
N ASP A 250 -3.74 -5.03 -5.06
CA ASP A 250 -4.72 -4.03 -4.64
C ASP A 250 -5.28 -3.25 -5.84
N VAL A 251 -5.13 -1.92 -5.88
CA VAL A 251 -5.63 -1.04 -6.95
C VAL A 251 -5.32 -1.56 -8.35
N GLY A 252 -4.07 -1.96 -8.60
CA GLY A 252 -3.64 -2.35 -9.94
C GLY A 252 -4.34 -3.63 -10.42
N TYR A 253 -4.37 -4.65 -9.57
CA TYR A 253 -4.99 -5.94 -9.90
C TYR A 253 -6.53 -5.82 -9.96
N ALA A 254 -7.14 -5.23 -8.93
CA ALA A 254 -8.58 -5.06 -8.84
C ALA A 254 -9.12 -4.20 -9.99
N SER A 255 -8.37 -3.18 -10.43
CA SER A 255 -8.83 -2.32 -11.52
C SER A 255 -8.84 -3.00 -12.89
N VAL A 256 -7.86 -3.87 -13.17
CA VAL A 256 -7.84 -4.67 -14.39
C VAL A 256 -8.94 -5.72 -14.37
N VAL A 257 -9.15 -6.40 -13.24
CA VAL A 257 -10.27 -7.35 -13.09
C VAL A 257 -11.60 -6.63 -13.26
N GLY A 258 -11.79 -5.47 -12.63
CA GLY A 258 -12.97 -4.63 -12.82
C GLY A 258 -13.21 -4.25 -14.28
N ALA A 259 -12.16 -3.82 -14.99
CA ALA A 259 -12.22 -3.54 -16.43
C ALA A 259 -12.61 -4.76 -17.28
N HIS A 260 -12.03 -5.92 -16.98
CA HIS A 260 -12.36 -7.18 -17.63
C HIS A 260 -13.83 -7.55 -17.44
N ARG A 261 -14.35 -7.41 -16.21
CA ARG A 261 -15.77 -7.65 -15.90
C ARG A 261 -16.68 -6.70 -16.66
N MET A 262 -16.29 -5.43 -16.84
CA MET A 262 -17.04 -4.48 -17.66
C MET A 262 -17.12 -4.91 -19.12
N TRP A 263 -16.01 -5.35 -19.73
CA TRP A 263 -16.00 -5.85 -21.11
C TRP A 263 -16.92 -7.06 -21.32
N HIS A 264 -17.04 -7.92 -20.30
CA HIS A 264 -17.84 -9.15 -20.37
C HIS A 264 -19.26 -8.98 -19.81
N HIS A 265 -19.66 -7.76 -19.46
CA HIS A 265 -20.98 -7.46 -18.86
C HIS A 265 -21.27 -8.28 -17.59
N TRP A 266 -20.23 -8.57 -16.80
CA TRP A 266 -20.36 -9.26 -15.52
C TRP A 266 -20.69 -8.27 -14.40
N ILE A 267 -21.29 -8.79 -13.32
CA ILE A 267 -21.59 -8.00 -12.11
C ILE A 267 -20.27 -7.44 -11.56
N LEU A 268 -20.16 -6.13 -11.37
CA LEU A 268 -18.91 -5.50 -10.93
C LEU A 268 -18.62 -5.74 -9.44
N TYR A 269 -19.58 -5.42 -8.58
CA TYR A 269 -19.44 -5.51 -7.13
C TYR A 269 -19.79 -6.90 -6.64
N VAL A 270 -18.77 -7.73 -6.51
CA VAL A 270 -18.87 -9.10 -6.02
C VAL A 270 -17.75 -9.33 -5.02
N ASN A 271 -18.08 -9.99 -3.91
CA ASN A 271 -17.08 -10.38 -2.93
C ASN A 271 -16.29 -11.58 -3.49
N HIS A 272 -15.07 -11.31 -3.95
CA HIS A 272 -14.11 -12.31 -4.36
C HIS A 272 -12.71 -11.85 -3.98
N ALA A 273 -11.77 -12.78 -3.95
CA ALA A 273 -10.43 -12.54 -3.44
C ALA A 273 -9.63 -11.48 -4.23
N SER A 274 -9.98 -11.20 -5.49
CA SER A 274 -9.42 -10.07 -6.24
C SER A 274 -10.03 -8.69 -5.95
N HIS A 275 -10.87 -8.56 -4.91
CA HIS A 275 -11.34 -7.29 -4.35
C HIS A 275 -12.00 -6.37 -5.40
N GLY A 276 -12.76 -6.96 -6.33
CA GLY A 276 -13.43 -6.25 -7.44
C GLY A 276 -14.55 -5.30 -7.00
N ASP A 277 -14.84 -5.26 -5.71
CA ASP A 277 -15.81 -4.39 -5.06
C ASP A 277 -15.18 -3.19 -4.34
N THR A 278 -13.85 -3.05 -4.35
CA THR A 278 -13.14 -2.06 -3.52
C THR A 278 -13.10 -0.65 -4.13
N TYR A 279 -13.17 -0.51 -5.46
CA TYR A 279 -13.00 0.79 -6.13
C TYR A 279 -14.23 1.21 -6.93
N GLY A 280 -14.35 2.52 -7.13
CA GLY A 280 -15.42 3.10 -7.93
C GLY A 280 -15.33 2.70 -9.41
N PRO A 281 -16.46 2.69 -10.13
CA PRO A 281 -16.52 2.17 -11.50
C PRO A 281 -15.74 3.05 -12.50
N VAL A 282 -15.50 4.32 -12.15
CA VAL A 282 -14.66 5.24 -12.92
C VAL A 282 -13.22 4.73 -13.00
N THR A 283 -12.70 4.15 -11.92
CA THR A 283 -11.35 3.55 -11.92
C THR A 283 -11.30 2.38 -12.90
N TYR A 284 -12.28 1.48 -12.87
CA TYR A 284 -12.35 0.33 -13.77
C TYR A 284 -12.46 0.76 -15.23
N PHE A 285 -13.29 1.77 -15.51
CA PHE A 285 -13.42 2.34 -16.84
C PHE A 285 -12.09 2.91 -17.36
N ALA A 286 -11.31 3.58 -16.51
CA ALA A 286 -9.99 4.10 -16.87
C ALA A 286 -8.99 2.99 -17.23
N TYR A 287 -9.18 1.77 -16.72
CA TYR A 287 -8.34 0.60 -17.04
C TYR A 287 -8.79 -0.17 -18.29
N MET A 288 -10.02 0.04 -18.79
CA MET A 288 -10.55 -0.69 -19.97
C MET A 288 -9.68 -0.63 -21.22
N PRO A 289 -9.07 0.50 -21.61
CA PRO A 289 -8.19 0.53 -22.78
C PRO A 289 -6.96 -0.37 -22.62
N PHE A 290 -6.43 -0.46 -21.40
CA PHE A 290 -5.23 -1.25 -21.12
C PHE A 290 -5.55 -2.74 -21.03
N GLU A 291 -6.68 -3.11 -20.41
CA GLU A 291 -7.16 -4.50 -20.41
C GLU A 291 -7.46 -4.97 -21.84
N LYS A 292 -8.05 -4.12 -22.68
CA LYS A 292 -8.29 -4.46 -24.09
C LYS A 292 -6.99 -4.74 -24.86
N LEU A 293 -5.90 -4.03 -24.56
CA LEU A 293 -4.59 -4.22 -25.20
C LEU A 293 -3.82 -5.39 -24.58
N PHE A 294 -4.00 -5.62 -23.28
CA PHE A 294 -3.33 -6.65 -22.51
C PHE A 294 -4.35 -7.41 -21.64
N PRO A 295 -5.09 -8.36 -22.22
CA PRO A 295 -6.20 -9.02 -21.53
C PRO A 295 -5.76 -9.76 -20.27
N TRP A 296 -6.64 -9.75 -19.27
CA TRP A 296 -6.42 -10.56 -18.08
C TRP A 296 -6.83 -12.01 -18.32
N HIS A 297 -6.05 -12.95 -17.78
CA HIS A 297 -6.19 -14.38 -18.05
C HIS A 297 -6.66 -15.21 -16.84
N GLY A 298 -7.09 -14.57 -15.74
CA GLY A 298 -7.60 -15.28 -14.56
C GLY A 298 -6.52 -15.66 -13.54
N HIS A 299 -5.26 -15.32 -13.78
CA HIS A 299 -4.15 -15.66 -12.88
C HIS A 299 -3.61 -14.41 -12.17
N TRP A 300 -3.09 -14.60 -10.97
CA TRP A 300 -2.36 -13.58 -10.23
C TRP A 300 -0.87 -13.68 -10.57
N ASP A 301 -0.52 -13.13 -11.71
CA ASP A 301 0.81 -13.13 -12.31
C ASP A 301 1.26 -11.71 -12.72
N TYR A 302 2.21 -11.62 -13.65
CA TYR A 302 2.62 -10.34 -14.19
C TYR A 302 1.45 -9.76 -15.01
N LEU A 303 1.08 -8.51 -14.74
CA LEU A 303 -0.14 -7.91 -15.29
C LEU A 303 0.18 -6.69 -16.14
N PRO A 304 0.43 -6.85 -17.46
CA PRO A 304 0.88 -5.75 -18.32
C PRO A 304 -0.12 -4.59 -18.39
N ALA A 305 -1.43 -4.87 -18.33
CA ALA A 305 -2.47 -3.84 -18.30
C ALA A 305 -2.30 -2.88 -17.11
N ALA A 306 -2.03 -3.40 -15.92
CA ALA A 306 -1.86 -2.59 -14.73
C ALA A 306 -0.59 -1.74 -14.80
N HIS A 307 0.51 -2.31 -15.30
CA HIS A 307 1.77 -1.60 -15.50
C HIS A 307 1.66 -0.49 -16.56
N ALA A 308 1.03 -0.78 -17.69
CA ALA A 308 0.76 0.19 -18.75
C ALA A 308 -0.13 1.34 -18.26
N ALA A 309 -1.17 1.03 -17.48
CA ALA A 309 -2.04 2.02 -16.86
C ALA A 309 -1.27 2.92 -15.89
N ALA A 310 -0.50 2.33 -14.96
CA ALA A 310 0.30 3.08 -13.99
C ALA A 310 1.30 4.04 -14.66
N ILE A 311 2.05 3.56 -15.66
CA ILE A 311 2.98 4.40 -16.43
C ILE A 311 2.24 5.55 -17.11
N THR A 312 1.10 5.26 -17.74
CA THR A 312 0.33 6.28 -18.46
C THR A 312 -0.19 7.36 -17.51
N PHE A 313 -0.77 6.97 -16.37
CA PHE A 313 -1.29 7.92 -15.40
C PHE A 313 -0.18 8.76 -14.76
N ASP A 314 0.99 8.18 -14.50
CA ASP A 314 2.15 8.92 -13.99
C ASP A 314 2.60 9.98 -15.00
N LEU A 315 2.77 9.62 -16.28
CA LEU A 315 3.20 10.55 -17.32
C LEU A 315 2.18 11.69 -17.55
N LEU A 316 0.88 11.36 -17.54
CA LEU A 316 -0.18 12.37 -17.64
C LEU A 316 -0.20 13.31 -16.43
N THR A 317 0.03 12.78 -15.23
CA THR A 317 0.10 13.57 -13.99
C THR A 317 1.30 14.51 -14.02
N LEU A 318 2.48 14.02 -14.40
CA LEU A 318 3.69 14.83 -14.54
C LEU A 318 3.50 15.95 -15.55
N LEU A 319 2.91 15.65 -16.72
CA LEU A 319 2.58 16.66 -17.73
C LEU A 319 1.59 17.68 -17.18
N GLY A 320 0.53 17.23 -16.49
CA GLY A 320 -0.47 18.09 -15.89
C GLY A 320 0.12 19.07 -14.86
N LEU A 321 1.00 18.58 -13.99
CA LEU A 321 1.71 19.40 -12.99
C LEU A 321 2.64 20.42 -13.67
N PHE A 322 3.36 20.01 -14.72
CA PHE A 322 4.21 20.91 -15.50
C PHE A 322 3.41 22.05 -16.15
N LEU A 323 2.27 21.73 -16.77
CA LEU A 323 1.38 22.73 -17.38
C LEU A 323 0.74 23.64 -16.32
N LEU A 324 0.35 23.09 -15.17
CA LEU A 324 -0.19 23.86 -14.05
C LEU A 324 0.83 24.88 -13.53
N ALA A 325 2.10 24.47 -13.36
CA ALA A 325 3.17 25.37 -12.93
C ALA A 325 3.36 26.56 -13.88
N ARG A 326 3.29 26.31 -15.20
CA ARG A 326 3.34 27.37 -16.23
C ARG A 326 2.13 28.30 -16.22
N LYS A 327 0.97 27.79 -15.83
CA LYS A 327 -0.23 28.61 -15.64
C LYS A 327 -0.13 29.48 -14.38
N LEU A 328 0.50 28.98 -13.32
CA LEU A 328 0.64 29.69 -12.05
C LEU A 328 1.72 30.79 -12.09
N LEU A 329 2.81 30.57 -12.84
CA LEU A 329 3.92 31.52 -12.94
C LEU A 329 4.36 31.72 -14.40
N PRO A 330 4.48 32.99 -14.87
CA PRO A 330 4.90 33.25 -16.24
C PRO A 330 6.39 33.00 -16.47
N GLY A 331 6.73 32.69 -17.73
CA GLY A 331 8.09 32.63 -18.24
C GLY A 331 8.97 31.56 -17.59
N ARG A 332 10.25 31.90 -17.37
CA ARG A 332 11.26 30.95 -16.85
C ARG A 332 10.93 30.43 -15.45
N SER A 333 10.19 31.20 -14.65
CA SER A 333 9.79 30.82 -13.30
C SER A 333 8.79 29.65 -13.30
N GLY A 334 7.82 29.65 -14.22
CA GLY A 334 6.86 28.55 -14.38
C GLY A 334 7.51 27.26 -14.83
N ASN A 335 8.42 27.34 -15.81
CA ASN A 335 9.20 26.16 -16.26
C ASN A 335 10.04 25.58 -15.13
N ARG A 336 10.70 26.44 -14.35
CA ARG A 336 11.53 26.00 -13.23
C ARG A 336 10.69 25.33 -12.14
N LEU A 337 9.50 25.86 -11.85
CA LEU A 337 8.57 25.23 -10.91
C LEU A 337 8.03 23.91 -11.45
N GLY A 338 7.73 23.81 -12.74
CA GLY A 338 7.19 22.59 -13.33
C GLY A 338 8.17 21.41 -13.38
N PHE A 339 9.48 21.67 -13.37
CA PHE A 339 10.51 20.62 -13.31
C PHE A 339 10.93 20.22 -11.89
N ALA A 340 10.50 20.96 -10.87
CA ALA A 340 10.85 20.69 -9.47
C ALA A 340 9.80 19.85 -8.77
#